data_AF-W2VCQ4-F1
#
_entry.id   AF-W2VCQ4-F1
#
_cell.length_a   1.000
_cell.length_b   1.000
_cell.length_c   1.000
_cell.angle_alpha   90.00
_cell.angle_beta   90.00
_cell.angle_gamma   90.00
#
_symmetry.space_group_name_H-M   'P 1'
#
loop_
_entity.id
_entity.type
_entity.pdbx_description
1 polymer ?
#
loop_
_entity_poly.entity_id
_entity_poly.type
_entity_poly.pdbx_seq_one_letter_code
_entity_poly.pdbx_strand_id
1 'polypeptide(L)'
;MQIFQFIGSPICAVGIGLVLAILTLGRSLTREQILKEMEKGMASAGIIMLVTGGGGALGQIIKDSGLGSYIAQGLAGSGLPIVILPFVIATLIRFIQGSGTVAMTTAASITAAIVAESGGNPYMAALACCVGSLFFSYFNDSYFWVVNRTLGVSDTKDQIRTYSITSTIAWAVGFAEIMILSIFFH
;
A
#
# COMPACT_ATOMS: atom_id res chain seq x y z
N MET A 1 -30.84 -3.46 3.27
CA MET A 1 -29.48 -2.85 3.34
C MET A 1 -28.36 -3.89 3.12
N GLN A 2 -28.39 -5.04 3.78
CA GLN A 2 -27.33 -6.08 3.68
C GLN A 2 -27.10 -6.63 2.27
N ILE A 3 -28.14 -6.82 1.45
CA ILE A 3 -28.00 -7.29 0.05
C ILE A 3 -27.19 -6.30 -0.79
N PHE A 4 -27.42 -4.99 -0.64
CA PHE A 4 -26.64 -3.96 -1.35
C PHE A 4 -25.19 -3.90 -0.88
N GLN A 5 -24.93 -4.14 0.42
CA GLN A 5 -23.57 -4.24 0.96
C GLN A 5 -22.85 -5.50 0.46
N PHE A 6 -23.55 -6.63 0.34
CA PHE A 6 -23.00 -7.87 -0.18
C PHE A 6 -22.63 -7.75 -1.66
N ILE A 7 -23.56 -7.28 -2.49
CA ILE A 7 -23.34 -7.07 -3.94
C ILE A 7 -22.28 -5.99 -4.17
N GLY A 8 -22.27 -4.93 -3.35
CA GLY A 8 -21.29 -3.84 -3.42
C GLY A 8 -19.91 -4.19 -2.85
N SER A 9 -19.73 -5.39 -2.27
CA SER A 9 -18.41 -5.81 -1.82
C SER A 9 -17.44 -5.89 -3.02
N PRO A 10 -16.15 -5.52 -2.87
CA PRO A 10 -15.22 -5.50 -3.99
C PRO A 10 -15.13 -6.82 -4.76
N ILE A 11 -15.21 -7.95 -4.05
CA ILE A 11 -15.16 -9.30 -4.64
C ILE A 11 -16.39 -9.54 -5.52
N CYS A 12 -17.59 -9.30 -5.00
CA CYS A 12 -18.83 -9.47 -5.76
C CYS A 12 -18.90 -8.49 -6.94
N ALA A 13 -18.52 -7.23 -6.73
CA ALA A 13 -18.54 -6.19 -7.76
C ALA A 13 -17.62 -6.53 -8.94
N VAL A 14 -16.37 -6.96 -8.67
CA VAL A 14 -15.43 -7.39 -9.71
C VAL A 14 -15.92 -8.67 -10.41
N GLY A 15 -16.48 -9.62 -9.67
CA GLY A 15 -17.07 -10.84 -10.25
C GLY A 15 -18.24 -10.56 -11.19
N ILE A 16 -19.16 -9.68 -10.79
CA ILE A 16 -20.28 -9.22 -11.63
C ILE A 16 -19.74 -8.48 -12.85
N GLY A 17 -18.76 -7.59 -12.66
CA GLY A 17 -18.11 -6.87 -13.76
C GLY A 17 -17.48 -7.82 -14.79
N LEU A 18 -16.82 -8.89 -14.35
CA LEU A 18 -16.27 -9.92 -15.22
C LEU A 18 -17.37 -10.63 -16.02
N VAL A 19 -18.46 -11.06 -15.37
CA VAL A 19 -19.60 -11.72 -16.04
C VAL A 19 -20.23 -10.77 -17.06
N LEU A 20 -20.44 -9.51 -16.69
CA LEU A 20 -20.97 -8.50 -17.61
C LEU A 20 -20.02 -8.27 -18.79
N ALA A 21 -18.71 -8.19 -18.57
CA ALA A 21 -17.74 -8.04 -19.65
C ALA A 21 -17.80 -9.22 -20.64
N ILE A 22 -17.86 -10.46 -20.14
CA ILE A 22 -18.02 -11.66 -20.98
C ILE A 22 -19.32 -11.60 -21.78
N LEU A 23 -20.44 -11.28 -21.13
CA LEU A 23 -21.77 -11.29 -21.75
C LEU A 23 -22.04 -10.11 -22.70
N THR A 24 -21.30 -9.02 -22.58
CA THR A 24 -21.49 -7.80 -23.38
C THR A 24 -20.41 -7.64 -24.43
N LEU A 25 -19.13 -7.64 -24.04
CA LEU A 25 -17.98 -7.46 -24.92
C LEU A 25 -17.58 -8.77 -25.62
N GLY A 26 -17.87 -9.92 -25.02
CA GLY A 26 -17.57 -11.23 -25.60
C GLY A 26 -18.56 -11.70 -26.67
N ARG A 27 -19.65 -10.97 -26.94
CA ARG A 27 -20.71 -11.42 -27.87
C ARG A 27 -20.24 -11.67 -29.30
N SER A 28 -19.25 -10.90 -29.76
CA SER A 28 -18.67 -11.01 -31.10
C SER A 28 -17.46 -11.94 -31.15
N LEU A 29 -17.07 -12.55 -30.03
CA LEU A 29 -15.89 -13.39 -29.91
C LEU A 29 -16.28 -14.87 -29.80
N THR A 30 -15.44 -15.75 -30.32
CA THR A 30 -15.58 -17.19 -30.07
C THR A 30 -15.21 -17.50 -28.63
N ARG A 31 -15.68 -18.66 -28.13
CA ARG A 31 -15.33 -19.13 -26.77
C ARG A 31 -13.81 -19.20 -26.55
N GLU A 32 -13.06 -19.62 -27.57
CA GLU A 32 -11.61 -19.71 -27.51
C GLU A 32 -10.95 -18.32 -27.39
N GLN A 33 -11.45 -17.33 -28.13
CA GLN A 33 -10.98 -15.94 -28.02
C GLN A 33 -11.26 -15.35 -26.63
N ILE A 34 -12.44 -15.61 -26.06
CA ILE A 34 -12.79 -15.16 -24.70
C ILE A 34 -11.83 -15.75 -23.67
N LEU A 35 -11.57 -17.07 -23.73
CA LEU A 35 -10.64 -17.73 -22.82
C LEU A 35 -9.23 -17.12 -22.93
N LYS A 36 -8.76 -16.83 -24.14
CA LYS A 36 -7.46 -16.22 -24.37
C LYS A 36 -7.34 -14.81 -23.77
N GLU A 37 -8.40 -13.99 -23.86
CA GLU A 37 -8.41 -12.67 -23.20
C GLU A 37 -8.46 -12.79 -21.67
N MET A 38 -9.18 -13.79 -21.14
CA MET A 38 -9.17 -14.07 -19.69
C MET A 38 -7.78 -14.50 -19.21
N GLU A 39 -7.08 -15.38 -19.94
CA GLU A 39 -5.71 -15.80 -19.63
C GLU A 39 -4.74 -14.61 -19.63
N LYS A 40 -4.88 -13.69 -20.60
CA LYS A 40 -4.09 -12.45 -20.65
C LYS A 40 -4.33 -11.58 -19.41
N GLY A 41 -5.58 -11.44 -18.98
CA GLY A 41 -5.94 -10.74 -17.74
C GLY A 41 -5.31 -11.40 -16.51
N MET A 42 -5.38 -12.73 -16.43
CA MET A 42 -4.77 -13.50 -15.34
C MET A 42 -3.25 -13.35 -15.30
N ALA A 43 -2.56 -13.41 -16.45
CA ALA A 43 -1.12 -13.18 -16.54
C ALA A 43 -0.75 -11.75 -16.11
N SER A 44 -1.60 -10.77 -16.45
CA SER A 44 -1.43 -9.39 -16.00
C SER A 44 -1.60 -9.24 -14.48
N ALA A 45 -2.51 -10.00 -13.87
CA ALA A 45 -2.76 -9.97 -12.43
C ALA A 45 -1.78 -10.84 -11.62
N GLY A 46 -1.12 -11.83 -12.23
CA GLY A 46 -0.30 -12.82 -11.54
C GLY A 46 0.83 -12.22 -10.70
N ILE A 47 1.61 -11.28 -11.26
CA ILE A 47 2.68 -10.61 -10.50
C ILE A 47 2.13 -9.80 -9.32
N ILE A 48 0.98 -9.14 -9.54
CA ILE A 48 0.33 -8.28 -8.54
C ILE A 48 -0.10 -9.16 -7.36
N MET A 49 -0.76 -10.30 -7.64
CA MET A 49 -1.17 -11.27 -6.62
C MET A 49 0.03 -11.84 -5.85
N LEU A 50 1.09 -12.28 -6.54
CA LEU A 50 2.27 -12.86 -5.89
C LEU A 50 2.97 -11.85 -4.97
N VAL A 51 3.15 -10.62 -5.46
CA VAL A 51 3.78 -9.54 -4.69
C VAL A 51 2.90 -9.13 -3.49
N THR A 52 1.57 -9.03 -3.66
CA THR A 52 0.66 -8.69 -2.55
C THR A 52 0.67 -9.80 -1.49
N GLY A 53 0.57 -11.06 -1.91
CA GLY A 53 0.54 -12.22 -1.00
C GLY A 53 1.85 -12.37 -0.22
N GLY A 54 2.99 -12.36 -0.92
CA GLY A 54 4.30 -12.45 -0.29
C GLY A 54 4.59 -11.24 0.62
N GLY A 55 4.21 -10.05 0.17
CA GLY A 55 4.32 -8.83 0.95
C GLY A 55 3.49 -8.85 2.24
N GLY A 56 2.24 -9.32 2.18
CA GLY A 56 1.40 -9.49 3.37
C GLY A 56 2.00 -10.47 4.38
N ALA A 57 2.48 -11.63 3.92
CA ALA A 57 3.14 -12.61 4.77
C ALA A 57 4.41 -12.04 5.43
N LEU A 58 5.26 -11.34 4.68
CA LEU A 58 6.45 -10.68 5.22
C LEU A 58 6.08 -9.59 6.25
N GLY A 59 5.05 -8.79 5.97
CA GLY A 59 4.54 -7.79 6.91
C GLY A 59 4.09 -8.42 8.23
N GLN A 60 3.43 -9.58 8.17
CA GLN A 60 3.01 -10.32 9.37
C GLN A 60 4.23 -10.86 10.14
N ILE A 61 5.24 -11.41 9.45
CA ILE A 61 6.50 -11.85 10.09
C ILE A 61 7.20 -10.68 10.78
N ILE A 62 7.27 -9.50 10.14
CA ILE A 62 7.88 -8.29 10.75
C ILE A 62 7.13 -7.91 12.03
N LYS A 63 5.79 -7.96 12.02
CA LYS A 63 4.96 -7.69 13.19
C LYS A 63 5.23 -8.70 14.31
N ASP A 64 5.22 -9.98 13.99
CA ASP A 64 5.34 -11.07 14.97
C ASP A 64 6.77 -11.19 15.52
N SER A 65 7.78 -10.77 14.76
CA SER A 65 9.19 -10.78 15.20
C SER A 65 9.52 -9.76 16.30
N GLY A 66 8.63 -8.78 16.55
CA GLY A 66 8.90 -7.68 17.48
C GLY A 66 9.93 -6.65 16.98
N LEU A 67 10.45 -6.80 15.75
CA LEU A 67 11.41 -5.86 15.15
C LEU A 67 10.88 -4.41 15.15
N GLY A 68 9.60 -4.25 14.83
CA GLY A 68 8.93 -2.95 14.87
C GLY A 68 8.99 -2.30 16.25
N SER A 69 8.67 -3.06 17.29
CA SER A 69 8.70 -2.59 18.68
C SER A 69 10.12 -2.27 19.14
N TYR A 70 11.11 -3.04 18.70
CA TYR A 70 12.53 -2.77 18.99
C TYR A 70 12.99 -1.44 18.39
N ILE A 71 12.70 -1.19 17.11
CA ILE A 71 12.99 0.09 16.45
C ILE A 71 12.27 1.24 17.18
N ALA A 72 11.03 1.01 17.57
CA ALA A 72 10.22 2.03 18.22
C ALA A 72 10.76 2.40 19.62
N GLN A 73 11.20 1.43 20.41
CA GLN A 73 11.83 1.68 21.72
C GLN A 73 13.16 2.44 21.57
N GLY A 74 13.98 2.11 20.56
CA GLY A 74 15.22 2.84 20.29
C GLY A 74 14.99 4.30 19.91
N LEU A 75 13.89 4.58 19.20
CA LEU A 75 13.50 5.95 18.82
C LEU A 75 12.78 6.70 19.95
N ALA A 76 12.05 6.02 20.83
CA ALA A 76 11.36 6.67 21.96
C ALA A 76 12.33 7.41 22.90
N GLY A 77 13.57 6.94 23.02
CA GLY A 77 14.63 7.60 23.81
C GLY A 77 15.34 8.77 23.12
N SER A 78 15.03 9.06 21.85
CA SER A 78 15.80 10.02 21.04
C SER A 78 15.39 11.49 21.18
N GLY A 79 14.28 11.77 21.88
CA GLY A 79 13.74 13.14 22.02
C GLY A 79 13.11 13.72 20.74
N LEU A 80 12.95 12.92 19.68
CA LEU A 80 12.27 13.33 18.45
C LEU A 80 10.76 13.51 18.66
N PRO A 81 10.11 14.40 17.88
CA PRO A 81 8.66 14.50 17.86
C PRO A 81 7.99 13.14 17.62
N ILE A 82 7.00 12.81 18.44
CA ILE A 82 6.35 11.49 18.44
C ILE A 82 5.76 11.11 17.08
N VAL A 83 5.33 12.09 16.27
CA VAL A 83 4.78 11.90 14.93
C VAL A 83 5.80 11.30 13.94
N ILE A 84 7.11 11.46 14.17
CA ILE A 84 8.16 10.94 13.30
C ILE A 84 8.26 9.42 13.41
N LEU A 85 7.94 8.86 14.57
CA LEU A 85 8.03 7.42 14.85
C LEU A 85 7.18 6.57 13.88
N PRO A 86 5.85 6.77 13.77
CA PRO A 86 5.02 6.05 12.81
C PRO A 86 5.45 6.27 11.36
N PHE A 87 5.89 7.48 11.01
CA PHE A 87 6.35 7.81 9.66
C PHE A 87 7.59 7.00 9.25
N VAL A 88 8.61 6.95 10.11
CA VAL A 88 9.86 6.22 9.85
C VAL A 88 9.60 4.72 9.77
N ILE A 89 8.82 4.17 10.70
CA ILE A 89 8.49 2.74 10.69
C ILE A 89 7.71 2.37 9.42
N ALA A 90 6.69 3.16 9.05
CA ALA A 90 5.95 2.94 7.81
C ALA A 90 6.86 3.03 6.58
N THR A 91 7.78 4.00 6.54
CA THR A 91 8.75 4.18 5.45
C THR A 91 9.67 2.97 5.29
N LEU A 92 10.23 2.46 6.40
CA LEU A 92 11.13 1.30 6.38
C LEU A 92 10.40 0.03 5.97
N ILE A 93 9.22 -0.22 6.55
CA ILE A 93 8.42 -1.40 6.20
C ILE A 93 8.02 -1.31 4.73
N ARG A 94 7.56 -0.13 4.27
CA ARG A 94 7.21 0.08 2.87
C ARG A 94 8.36 -0.23 1.94
N PHE A 95 9.56 0.25 2.25
CA PHE A 95 10.73 0.01 1.41
C PHE A 95 11.03 -1.48 1.27
N ILE A 96 11.03 -2.23 2.37
CA ILE A 96 11.37 -3.66 2.39
C ILE A 96 10.23 -4.52 1.80
N GLN A 97 9.02 -4.32 2.30
CA GLN A 97 7.87 -5.19 2.07
C GLN A 97 7.09 -4.81 0.81
N GLY A 98 7.04 -3.52 0.48
CA GLY A 98 6.50 -3.04 -0.78
C GLY A 98 4.98 -2.81 -0.84
N SER A 99 4.15 -3.10 0.17
CA SER A 99 2.72 -2.71 0.15
C SER A 99 2.44 -1.51 1.05
N GLY A 100 1.77 -0.49 0.52
CA GLY A 100 1.47 0.73 1.25
C GLY A 100 0.48 0.48 2.38
N THR A 101 -0.57 -0.32 2.12
CA THR A 101 -1.58 -0.64 3.13
C THR A 101 -1.02 -1.52 4.24
N VAL A 102 -0.21 -2.52 3.90
CA VAL A 102 0.45 -3.38 4.89
C VAL A 102 1.46 -2.57 5.70
N ALA A 103 2.31 -1.77 5.06
CA ALA A 103 3.27 -0.92 5.77
C ALA A 103 2.59 0.06 6.74
N MET A 104 1.54 0.73 6.29
CA MET A 104 0.75 1.66 7.09
C MET A 104 0.09 0.97 8.29
N THR A 105 -0.61 -0.15 8.07
CA THR A 105 -1.32 -0.87 9.15
C THR A 105 -0.36 -1.54 10.14
N THR A 106 0.78 -2.05 9.66
CA THR A 106 1.82 -2.62 10.52
C THR A 106 2.48 -1.53 11.36
N ALA A 107 2.86 -0.39 10.78
CA ALA A 107 3.43 0.73 11.51
C ALA A 107 2.45 1.29 12.57
N ALA A 108 1.18 1.43 12.21
CA ALA A 108 0.13 1.85 13.15
C ALA A 108 -0.01 0.85 14.31
N SER A 109 0.00 -0.45 14.02
CA SER A 109 -0.09 -1.50 15.06
C SER A 109 1.10 -1.45 16.03
N ILE A 110 2.31 -1.21 15.51
CA ILE A 110 3.54 -1.14 16.31
C ILE A 110 3.55 0.12 17.19
N THR A 111 3.15 1.26 16.64
CA THR A 111 3.31 2.57 17.29
C THR A 111 2.13 3.01 18.13
N ALA A 112 0.96 2.36 18.00
CA ALA A 112 -0.27 2.75 18.68
C ALA A 112 -0.10 2.93 20.21
N ALA A 113 0.50 1.96 20.89
CA ALA A 113 0.71 2.03 22.33
C ALA A 113 1.65 3.18 22.72
N ILE A 114 2.74 3.36 21.99
CA ILE A 114 3.75 4.39 22.27
C ILE A 114 3.19 5.79 22.05
N VAL A 115 2.41 5.98 20.99
CA VAL A 115 1.71 7.25 20.73
C VAL A 115 0.69 7.54 21.84
N ALA A 116 -0.07 6.55 22.27
CA ALA A 116 -1.05 6.71 23.35
C ALA A 116 -0.39 7.06 24.69
N GLU A 117 0.68 6.36 25.06
CA GLU A 117 1.40 6.56 26.33
C GLU A 117 2.16 7.90 26.39
N SER A 118 2.67 8.38 25.25
CA SER A 118 3.33 9.68 25.14
C SER A 118 2.36 10.87 25.10
N GLY A 119 1.04 10.61 25.07
CA GLY A 119 0.01 11.65 24.91
C GLY A 119 -0.03 12.28 23.53
N GLY A 120 0.59 11.65 22.52
CA GLY A 120 0.62 12.15 21.15
C GLY A 120 -0.72 12.02 20.43
N ASN A 121 -0.97 12.89 19.47
CA ASN A 121 -2.21 12.88 18.70
C ASN A 121 -2.33 11.63 17.79
N PRO A 122 -3.34 10.76 17.98
CA PRO A 122 -3.51 9.53 17.19
C PRO A 122 -3.84 9.82 15.72
N TYR A 123 -4.47 10.96 15.41
CA TYR A 123 -4.75 11.36 14.03
C TYR A 123 -3.47 11.77 13.31
N MET A 124 -2.56 12.48 13.98
CA MET A 124 -1.24 12.82 13.43
C MET A 124 -0.40 11.56 13.21
N ALA A 125 -0.43 10.61 14.16
CA ALA A 125 0.23 9.33 13.99
C ALA A 125 -0.33 8.51 12.82
N ALA A 126 -1.65 8.51 12.63
CA ALA A 126 -2.28 7.85 11.49
C ALA A 126 -1.85 8.49 10.16
N LEU A 127 -1.84 9.82 10.07
CA LEU A 127 -1.34 10.53 8.88
C LEU A 127 0.13 10.23 8.60
N ALA A 128 0.96 10.18 9.65
CA ALA A 128 2.36 9.80 9.54
C ALA A 128 2.55 8.39 8.98
N CYS A 129 1.77 7.42 9.44
CA CYS A 129 1.75 6.08 8.83
C CYS A 129 1.33 6.11 7.36
N CYS A 130 0.28 6.88 7.03
CA CYS A 130 -0.20 7.01 5.65
C CYS A 130 0.89 7.56 4.73
N VAL A 131 1.49 8.70 5.09
CA VAL A 131 2.51 9.34 4.25
C VAL A 131 3.79 8.51 4.20
N GLY A 132 4.25 7.96 5.33
CA GLY A 132 5.44 7.11 5.36
C GLY A 132 5.32 5.91 4.41
N SER A 133 4.11 5.38 4.25
CA SER A 133 3.84 4.26 3.34
C SER A 133 3.94 4.58 1.84
N LEU A 134 4.18 5.85 1.46
CA LEU A 134 4.32 6.27 0.07
C LEU A 134 5.76 6.18 -0.46
N PHE A 135 6.74 5.94 0.42
CA PHE A 135 8.14 5.98 0.03
C PHE A 135 8.50 4.96 -1.05
N PHE A 136 9.18 5.45 -2.09
CA PHE A 136 9.91 4.72 -3.12
C PHE A 136 9.34 3.34 -3.46
N SER A 137 8.26 3.33 -4.24
CA SER A 137 7.64 2.08 -4.69
C SER A 137 8.37 1.48 -5.90
N TYR A 138 8.71 0.18 -5.87
CA TYR A 138 9.41 -0.50 -6.96
C TYR A 138 8.85 -1.92 -7.21
N PHE A 139 9.63 -2.81 -7.81
CA PHE A 139 9.18 -4.15 -8.22
C PHE A 139 8.56 -5.01 -7.09
N ASN A 140 8.81 -4.69 -5.82
CA ASN A 140 8.18 -5.33 -4.66
C ASN A 140 6.80 -4.75 -4.29
N ASP A 141 6.29 -3.77 -5.03
CA ASP A 141 4.97 -3.18 -4.84
C ASP A 141 4.00 -3.61 -5.94
N SER A 142 2.87 -4.17 -5.54
CA SER A 142 1.78 -4.52 -6.44
C SER A 142 1.21 -3.32 -7.18
N TYR A 143 1.12 -2.14 -6.55
CA TYR A 143 0.57 -0.95 -7.18
C TYR A 143 1.52 -0.33 -8.21
N PHE A 144 2.85 -0.48 -8.04
CA PHE A 144 3.82 -0.17 -9.09
C PHE A 144 3.52 -0.95 -10.37
N TRP A 145 3.19 -2.24 -10.24
CA TRP A 145 2.83 -3.06 -11.39
C TRP A 145 1.49 -2.69 -12.00
N VAL A 146 0.48 -2.36 -11.18
CA VAL A 146 -0.83 -1.88 -11.66
C VAL A 146 -0.64 -0.65 -12.55
N VAL A 147 0.03 0.40 -12.05
CA VAL A 147 0.21 1.66 -12.79
C VAL A 147 0.96 1.43 -14.09
N ASN A 148 2.11 0.75 -14.04
CA ASN A 148 2.96 0.56 -15.22
C ASN A 148 2.30 -0.33 -16.28
N ARG A 149 1.56 -1.37 -15.89
CA ARG A 149 0.84 -2.24 -16.84
C ARG A 149 -0.36 -1.54 -17.46
N THR A 150 -1.10 -0.75 -16.69
CA THR A 150 -2.21 0.05 -17.22
C THR A 150 -1.73 1.11 -18.21
N LEU A 151 -0.58 1.72 -17.96
CA LEU A 151 0.04 2.70 -18.86
C LEU A 151 0.80 2.08 -20.04
N GLY A 152 0.99 0.76 -20.05
CA GLY A 152 1.75 0.07 -21.09
C GLY A 152 3.26 0.32 -21.06
N VAL A 153 3.80 0.78 -19.93
CA VAL A 153 5.24 1.08 -19.76
C VAL A 153 6.00 -0.22 -19.47
N SER A 154 6.85 -0.64 -20.40
CA SER A 154 7.64 -1.86 -20.29
C SER A 154 9.11 -1.62 -19.91
N ASP A 155 9.65 -0.44 -20.21
CA ASP A 155 11.04 -0.09 -19.88
C ASP A 155 11.19 0.22 -18.38
N THR A 156 12.08 -0.49 -17.70
CA THR A 156 12.29 -0.38 -16.24
C THR A 156 12.65 1.04 -15.79
N LYS A 157 13.43 1.78 -16.58
CA LYS A 157 13.85 3.14 -16.22
C LYS A 157 12.65 4.07 -16.25
N ASP A 158 11.78 3.91 -17.25
CA ASP A 158 10.55 4.69 -17.36
C ASP A 158 9.51 4.26 -16.31
N GLN A 159 9.46 2.99 -15.93
CA GLN A 159 8.60 2.53 -14.83
C GLN A 159 8.96 3.18 -13.49
N ILE A 160 10.26 3.25 -13.17
CA ILE A 160 10.77 3.91 -11.96
C ILE A 160 10.48 5.42 -12.01
N ARG A 161 10.69 6.06 -13.16
CA ARG A 161 10.38 7.49 -13.33
C ARG A 161 8.89 7.78 -13.17
N THR A 162 8.04 6.92 -13.71
CA THR A 162 6.59 7.08 -13.70
C THR A 162 6.03 6.98 -12.28
N TYR A 163 6.48 5.98 -11.51
CA TYR A 163 5.86 5.69 -10.21
C TYR A 163 6.79 5.87 -9.00
N SER A 164 8.01 5.32 -9.02
CA SER A 164 8.91 5.39 -7.86
C SER A 164 9.32 6.83 -7.52
N ILE A 165 9.68 7.63 -8.53
CA ILE A 165 10.05 9.04 -8.32
C ILE A 165 8.84 9.84 -7.85
N THR A 166 7.71 9.72 -8.54
CA THR A 166 6.46 10.42 -8.20
C THR A 166 6.00 10.12 -6.78
N SER A 167 6.00 8.84 -6.37
CA SER A 167 5.63 8.43 -5.02
C SER A 167 6.61 8.95 -3.96
N THR A 168 7.90 9.00 -4.27
CA THR A 168 8.92 9.57 -3.36
C THR A 168 8.78 11.08 -3.20
N ILE A 169 8.40 11.80 -4.26
CA ILE A 169 8.08 13.23 -4.17
C ILE A 169 6.86 13.43 -3.26
N ALA A 170 5.79 12.64 -3.45
CA ALA A 170 4.61 12.71 -2.60
C ALA A 170 4.94 12.40 -1.13
N TRP A 171 5.79 11.41 -0.87
CA TRP A 171 6.32 11.10 0.46
C TRP A 171 7.08 12.29 1.07
N ALA A 172 7.97 12.94 0.31
CA ALA A 172 8.76 14.06 0.80
C ALA A 172 7.91 15.29 1.11
N VAL A 173 6.96 15.62 0.21
CA VAL A 173 6.02 16.73 0.40
C VAL A 173 5.11 16.45 1.60
N GLY A 174 4.51 15.25 1.67
CA GLY A 174 3.65 14.89 2.80
C GLY A 174 4.40 14.87 4.13
N PHE A 175 5.68 14.50 4.15
CA PHE A 175 6.50 14.60 5.36
C PHE A 175 6.64 16.04 5.83
N ALA A 176 6.96 16.96 4.91
CA ALA A 176 7.04 18.38 5.23
C ALA A 176 5.70 18.91 5.76
N GLU A 177 4.58 18.54 5.14
CA GLU A 177 3.23 18.91 5.58
C GLU A 177 2.92 18.38 6.98
N ILE A 178 3.22 17.11 7.27
CA ILE A 178 3.03 16.54 8.61
C ILE A 178 3.88 17.27 9.65
N MET A 179 5.14 17.56 9.33
CA MET A 179 6.02 18.30 10.24
C MET A 179 5.47 19.68 10.56
N ILE A 180 4.95 20.41 9.55
CA ILE A 180 4.29 21.70 9.76
C ILE A 180 3.03 21.53 10.63
N LEU A 181 2.17 20.57 10.31
CA LEU A 181 0.93 20.32 11.05
C LEU A 181 1.20 19.94 12.52
N SER A 182 2.26 19.17 12.78
CA SER A 182 2.62 18.74 14.14
C SER A 182 3.00 19.89 15.07
N ILE A 183 3.40 21.05 14.52
CA ILE A 183 3.65 22.26 15.33
C ILE A 183 2.33 22.78 15.92
N PHE A 184 1.23 22.68 15.18
CA PHE A 184 -0.08 23.19 15.57
C PHE A 184 -0.94 22.15 16.28
N PHE A 185 -0.75 20.87 15.96
CA PHE A 185 -1.52 19.74 16.47
C PHE A 185 -0.55 18.74 17.12
N HIS A 186 -0.25 18.94 18.41
CA HIS A 186 0.51 17.99 19.23
C HIS A 186 -0.35 16.77 19.58
#